data_AF-A0A9D1KRD5-F1
#
_entry.id   AF-A0A9D1KRD5-F1
#
_cell.length_a   1.000
_cell.length_b   1.000
_cell.length_c   1.000
_cell.angle_alpha   90.00
_cell.angle_beta   90.00
_cell.angle_gamma   90.00
#
_symmetry.space_group_name_H-M   'P 1'
#
loop_
_entity.id
_entity.type
_entity.pdbx_description
1 polymer ?
#
loop_
_entity_poly.entity_id
_entity_poly.type
_entity_poly.pdbx_seq_one_letter_code
_entity_poly.pdbx_strand_id
1 'polypeptide(L)'
;MNKRIKTLSTGRRAAVISIAAAAAAVVLSFVLIINTDPTGELTPKITGEMSSPSRFFHYAGFDAAPDGSVSLSTKRTRLRLDDGGSAQLKLYARIFPADRDNKKIEYTSSDSAAASVDENGTVTPHKPGKVTITASLAGSGSKSSAEIEIIRPVTGVMLKESALTLNVSDSAHLMEAVVSPGDATNTAVTWTSKDTSVAEIDENGALKPVGAGMTEITATTEDGGFTAKCFVTVVNDVIGVDSISIQNKGSAKLGVGESMNMIVTVSPQNAKNKAVTWSSSDERVAEISATGRLKALSEGTSKITVRAANGRSDEFELTVSKAAGESALNLYGKVTSDDTIPTDILGSTYVAGAGGTTAAGRGGTTYTSYNITLDDIVDIQMSLSPAPKIWRGGGSVSASRDEVREYMDPSSFCTGAYKYQFLDLSQTNGVSAEALNRFLEGKGILEGTGQAFIDAANANNISEVYLVAHACLETGNGTSTLSTGVNVNGTTVYNMFGIAAYDDSALYSGSRKAYSEGWTSPEAAIKGGAAWISEWYINASSSRQNTLYKMLFNPETPGVHQYATDISWAVKQAASIEAIFAQFPEAVLSYDIPVYLGETAIVIE
;
A
#
# COMPACT_ATOMS: atom_id res chain seq x y z
N MET A 1 38.50 -65.84 -62.95
CA MET A 1 39.79 -66.35 -62.42
C MET A 1 40.45 -65.23 -61.61
N ASN A 2 40.67 -65.44 -60.30
CA ASN A 2 41.50 -64.67 -59.36
C ASN A 2 41.36 -63.13 -59.16
N LYS A 3 41.12 -62.76 -57.87
CA LYS A 3 41.79 -61.68 -57.09
C LYS A 3 41.52 -60.20 -57.46
N ARG A 4 41.62 -59.22 -56.54
CA ARG A 4 41.37 -59.12 -55.07
C ARG A 4 41.50 -57.62 -54.69
N ILE A 5 40.53 -57.07 -53.94
CA ILE A 5 40.73 -56.13 -52.79
C ILE A 5 41.21 -54.66 -53.01
N LYS A 6 40.53 -53.76 -52.27
CA LYS A 6 40.91 -52.42 -51.72
C LYS A 6 40.67 -51.09 -52.48
N THR A 7 39.53 -50.48 -52.11
CA THR A 7 39.35 -49.13 -51.48
C THR A 7 39.83 -47.81 -52.10
N LEU A 8 38.84 -46.89 -52.14
CA LEU A 8 38.82 -45.50 -51.63
C LEU A 8 39.07 -44.28 -52.57
N SER A 9 38.05 -43.42 -52.53
CA SER A 9 38.06 -41.94 -52.62
C SER A 9 37.97 -41.25 -54.00
N THR A 10 36.85 -40.51 -54.16
CA THR A 10 36.70 -39.16 -54.74
C THR A 10 37.39 -38.77 -56.06
N GLY A 11 36.60 -38.35 -57.06
CA GLY A 11 37.12 -37.47 -58.13
C GLY A 11 36.22 -37.28 -59.37
N ARG A 12 35.58 -36.10 -59.48
CA ARG A 12 34.80 -35.60 -60.63
C ARG A 12 35.45 -35.83 -62.02
N ARG A 13 34.60 -36.07 -63.04
CA ARG A 13 34.60 -35.46 -64.41
C ARG A 13 33.26 -35.84 -65.07
N ALA A 14 32.32 -34.93 -65.35
CA ALA A 14 32.34 -33.77 -66.26
C ALA A 14 32.25 -34.16 -67.75
N ALA A 15 31.14 -33.80 -68.38
CA ALA A 15 30.99 -33.66 -69.83
C ALA A 15 30.35 -32.29 -70.10
N VAL A 16 31.01 -31.48 -70.93
CA VAL A 16 30.60 -30.12 -71.32
C VAL A 16 30.40 -30.11 -72.83
N ILE A 17 29.32 -29.50 -73.31
CA ILE A 17 29.12 -29.15 -74.73
C ILE A 17 28.61 -27.71 -74.81
N SER A 18 29.15 -26.95 -75.76
CA SER A 18 28.87 -25.54 -76.11
C SER A 18 29.08 -25.38 -77.64
N ILE A 19 28.77 -24.28 -78.34
CA ILE A 19 28.44 -22.88 -78.02
C ILE A 19 27.43 -22.39 -79.08
N ALA A 20 26.38 -21.60 -78.74
CA ALA A 20 25.95 -20.44 -79.56
C ALA A 20 24.73 -19.63 -79.04
N ALA A 21 24.93 -18.31 -78.94
CA ALA A 21 23.98 -17.20 -79.24
C ALA A 21 22.64 -17.02 -78.46
N ALA A 22 22.74 -16.28 -77.35
CA ALA A 22 21.93 -15.09 -77.01
C ALA A 22 20.39 -15.04 -77.27
N ALA A 23 19.60 -15.22 -76.21
CA ALA A 23 18.65 -14.21 -75.67
C ALA A 23 18.00 -14.71 -74.36
N ALA A 24 17.58 -13.79 -73.50
CA ALA A 24 17.16 -14.05 -72.12
C ALA A 24 15.93 -14.98 -71.95
N ALA A 25 16.13 -16.16 -71.35
CA ALA A 25 15.10 -16.91 -70.62
C ALA A 25 15.75 -17.89 -69.63
N VAL A 26 15.54 -17.72 -68.32
CA VAL A 26 15.92 -18.74 -67.32
C VAL A 26 14.80 -19.77 -67.23
N VAL A 27 14.94 -20.85 -68.00
CA VAL A 27 14.17 -22.08 -67.79
C VAL A 27 14.86 -22.88 -66.70
N LEU A 28 14.17 -23.14 -65.59
CA LEU A 28 14.66 -23.98 -64.51
C LEU A 28 13.71 -25.18 -64.31
N SER A 29 13.98 -26.26 -65.04
CA SER A 29 13.25 -27.52 -64.90
C SER A 29 13.72 -28.29 -63.67
N PHE A 30 12.80 -28.74 -62.82
CA PHE A 30 13.09 -29.72 -61.77
C PHE A 30 12.33 -31.03 -62.02
N VAL A 31 13.04 -32.14 -61.90
CA VAL A 31 12.49 -33.50 -61.95
C VAL A 31 12.08 -33.92 -60.54
N LEU A 32 10.81 -34.29 -60.36
CA LEU A 32 10.31 -34.83 -59.10
C LEU A 32 10.48 -36.36 -59.11
N ILE A 33 11.31 -36.90 -58.21
CA ILE A 33 11.39 -38.34 -57.96
C ILE A 33 10.48 -38.66 -56.78
N ILE A 34 9.39 -39.40 -57.04
CA ILE A 34 8.48 -39.91 -56.01
C ILE A 34 8.87 -41.35 -55.70
N ASN A 35 9.29 -41.64 -54.47
CA ASN A 35 9.32 -43.00 -53.93
C ASN A 35 8.06 -43.21 -53.08
N THR A 36 7.34 -44.30 -53.33
CA THR A 36 6.08 -44.65 -52.64
C THR A 36 6.33 -45.66 -51.53
N ASP A 37 5.85 -45.36 -50.32
CA ASP A 37 5.77 -46.29 -49.18
C ASP A 37 4.29 -46.36 -48.72
N PRO A 38 3.73 -47.52 -48.34
CA PRO A 38 2.27 -47.72 -48.37
C PRO A 38 1.55 -47.31 -47.07
N THR A 39 2.06 -46.33 -46.33
CA THR A 39 1.49 -45.87 -45.04
C THR A 39 1.16 -44.37 -44.99
N GLY A 40 0.45 -43.88 -46.00
CA GLY A 40 -0.64 -42.92 -45.77
C GLY A 40 -0.34 -41.46 -45.37
N GLU A 41 0.91 -41.02 -45.19
CA GLU A 41 1.23 -39.61 -44.91
C GLU A 41 2.16 -38.98 -45.96
N LEU A 42 1.75 -37.84 -46.52
CA LEU A 42 2.53 -37.03 -47.46
C LEU A 42 3.18 -35.84 -46.73
N THR A 43 4.45 -35.96 -46.35
CA THR A 43 5.25 -34.82 -45.85
C THR A 43 6.38 -34.46 -46.82
N PRO A 44 6.34 -33.30 -47.51
CA PRO A 44 7.45 -32.85 -48.33
C PRO A 44 8.57 -32.29 -47.46
N LYS A 45 9.69 -33.02 -47.33
CA LYS A 45 10.93 -32.49 -46.74
C LYS A 45 11.66 -31.60 -47.76
N ILE A 46 11.69 -30.30 -47.51
CA ILE A 46 12.58 -29.35 -48.22
C ILE A 46 13.81 -29.11 -47.33
N THR A 47 15.01 -29.43 -47.83
CA THR A 47 16.27 -29.18 -47.13
C THR A 47 17.11 -28.17 -47.91
N GLY A 48 17.17 -26.93 -47.41
CA GLY A 48 18.03 -25.87 -47.93
C GLY A 48 17.74 -24.53 -47.24
N GLU A 49 18.78 -23.82 -46.80
CA GLU A 49 18.63 -22.48 -46.22
C GLU A 49 18.25 -21.46 -47.30
N MET A 50 17.23 -20.64 -47.04
CA MET A 50 16.86 -19.50 -47.87
C MET A 50 16.92 -18.21 -47.06
N SER A 51 17.71 -17.25 -47.52
CA SER A 51 17.63 -15.86 -47.08
C SER A 51 16.38 -15.20 -47.71
N SER A 52 15.56 -14.56 -46.87
CA SER A 52 14.26 -13.92 -47.21
C SER A 52 13.06 -14.86 -47.46
N PRO A 53 12.21 -15.13 -46.44
CA PRO A 53 11.04 -16.03 -46.58
C PRO A 53 9.86 -15.49 -47.42
N SER A 54 9.89 -14.24 -47.87
CA SER A 54 8.68 -13.46 -48.19
C SER A 54 7.98 -13.74 -49.54
N ARG A 55 8.29 -14.83 -50.26
CA ARG A 55 7.76 -15.08 -51.63
C ARG A 55 7.31 -16.51 -51.98
N PHE A 56 7.25 -17.45 -51.02
CA PHE A 56 6.84 -18.84 -51.31
C PHE A 56 5.60 -19.32 -50.54
N PHE A 57 4.51 -18.58 -50.68
CA PHE A 57 3.14 -19.11 -50.65
C PHE A 57 2.42 -18.61 -51.92
N HIS A 58 1.43 -19.35 -52.43
CA HIS A 58 0.58 -19.07 -53.63
C HIS A 58 1.01 -19.63 -55.01
N TYR A 59 1.49 -20.87 -55.13
CA TYR A 59 1.50 -21.54 -56.45
C TYR A 59 1.11 -23.04 -56.52
N ALA A 60 0.86 -23.70 -55.39
CA ALA A 60 0.26 -25.05 -55.37
C ALA A 60 -1.25 -24.95 -55.04
N GLY A 61 -2.12 -24.94 -56.05
CA GLY A 61 -3.58 -24.93 -55.85
C GLY A 61 -4.42 -24.20 -56.91
N PHE A 62 -3.81 -23.48 -57.86
CA PHE A 62 -4.54 -22.71 -58.88
C PHE A 62 -4.31 -23.23 -60.31
N ASP A 63 -4.98 -24.34 -60.63
CA ASP A 63 -5.30 -24.76 -62.02
C ASP A 63 -6.72 -25.37 -62.12
N ALA A 64 -7.58 -25.10 -61.13
CA ALA A 64 -8.96 -25.61 -61.04
C ALA A 64 -9.99 -24.57 -60.53
N ALA A 65 -9.66 -23.28 -60.61
CA ALA A 65 -10.64 -22.22 -60.36
C ALA A 65 -11.60 -22.13 -61.56
N PRO A 66 -12.93 -22.16 -61.38
CA PRO A 66 -13.87 -22.09 -62.50
C PRO A 66 -13.65 -20.85 -63.37
N ASP A 67 -13.86 -20.98 -64.68
CA ASP A 67 -14.00 -19.82 -65.55
C ASP A 67 -15.13 -18.93 -65.01
N GLY A 68 -14.96 -17.61 -65.11
CA GLY A 68 -15.89 -16.64 -64.57
C GLY A 68 -15.65 -16.27 -63.10
N SER A 69 -14.65 -16.85 -62.41
CA SER A 69 -14.51 -16.73 -60.94
C SER A 69 -13.59 -15.60 -60.43
N VAL A 70 -13.85 -15.17 -59.19
CA VAL A 70 -12.97 -14.29 -58.40
C VAL A 70 -12.60 -14.96 -57.07
N SER A 71 -11.39 -14.71 -56.60
CA SER A 71 -10.86 -15.12 -55.30
C SER A 71 -10.28 -13.91 -54.58
N LEU A 72 -10.47 -13.83 -53.26
CA LEU A 72 -10.04 -12.72 -52.41
C LEU A 72 -9.06 -13.22 -51.33
N SER A 73 -7.96 -12.51 -51.11
CA SER A 73 -7.01 -12.78 -50.02
C SER A 73 -6.56 -11.51 -49.30
N THR A 74 -6.06 -11.68 -48.08
CA THR A 74 -5.53 -10.61 -47.22
C THR A 74 -4.31 -11.10 -46.46
N LYS A 75 -3.43 -10.18 -46.06
CA LYS A 75 -2.26 -10.47 -45.21
C LYS A 75 -2.59 -10.57 -43.72
N ARG A 76 -3.74 -10.04 -43.30
CA ARG A 76 -4.24 -10.06 -41.91
C ARG A 76 -5.76 -9.95 -41.89
N THR A 77 -6.40 -10.60 -40.93
CA THR A 77 -7.85 -10.53 -40.67
C THR A 77 -8.21 -9.61 -39.50
N ARG A 78 -7.21 -9.03 -38.82
CA ARG A 78 -7.39 -8.06 -37.73
C ARG A 78 -6.87 -6.68 -38.10
N LEU A 79 -7.58 -5.63 -37.69
CA LEU A 79 -7.24 -4.23 -37.95
C LEU A 79 -7.43 -3.40 -36.67
N ARG A 80 -6.43 -2.60 -36.29
CA ARG A 80 -6.52 -1.74 -35.09
C ARG A 80 -7.16 -0.39 -35.42
N LEU A 81 -7.96 0.10 -34.50
CA LEU A 81 -8.60 1.41 -34.54
C LEU A 81 -8.04 2.27 -33.41
N ASP A 82 -6.91 2.92 -33.68
CA ASP A 82 -6.24 3.84 -32.76
C ASP A 82 -6.77 5.28 -32.97
N ASP A 83 -6.59 6.18 -32.00
CA ASP A 83 -7.14 7.57 -32.00
C ASP A 83 -6.62 8.50 -33.12
N GLY A 84 -5.77 7.98 -34.02
CA GLY A 84 -5.30 8.65 -35.25
C GLY A 84 -5.76 8.03 -36.57
N GLY A 85 -6.57 6.96 -36.55
CA GLY A 85 -7.32 6.46 -37.72
C GLY A 85 -6.51 5.94 -38.93
N SER A 86 -5.25 5.51 -38.76
CA SER A 86 -4.31 5.32 -39.88
C SER A 86 -4.10 3.88 -40.37
N ALA A 87 -4.54 2.86 -39.64
CA ALA A 87 -4.31 1.46 -40.02
C ALA A 87 -5.29 0.98 -41.10
N GLN A 88 -4.95 1.19 -42.38
CA GLN A 88 -5.68 0.61 -43.51
C GLN A 88 -5.30 -0.85 -43.77
N LEU A 89 -6.15 -1.58 -44.49
CA LEU A 89 -5.89 -2.94 -44.96
C LEU A 89 -6.11 -3.05 -46.47
N LYS A 90 -5.12 -3.59 -47.20
CA LYS A 90 -5.26 -3.87 -48.63
C LYS A 90 -5.69 -5.32 -48.85
N LEU A 91 -6.81 -5.49 -49.56
CA LEU A 91 -7.26 -6.77 -50.08
C LEU A 91 -6.65 -7.03 -51.46
N TYR A 92 -6.36 -8.29 -51.75
CA TYR A 92 -5.84 -8.73 -53.04
C TYR A 92 -6.86 -9.66 -53.69
N ALA A 93 -7.47 -9.22 -54.79
CA ALA A 93 -8.40 -10.04 -55.56
C ALA A 93 -7.74 -10.58 -56.83
N ARG A 94 -8.06 -11.82 -57.19
CA ARG A 94 -7.57 -12.51 -58.39
C ARG A 94 -8.74 -13.08 -59.19
N ILE A 95 -8.70 -12.90 -60.50
CA ILE A 95 -9.75 -13.28 -61.45
C ILE A 95 -9.27 -14.45 -62.30
N PHE A 96 -10.19 -15.36 -62.66
CA PHE A 96 -9.91 -16.52 -63.50
C PHE A 96 -10.85 -16.62 -64.72
N PRO A 97 -10.32 -16.92 -65.92
CA PRO A 97 -8.90 -16.87 -66.27
C PRO A 97 -8.37 -15.41 -66.21
N ALA A 98 -7.06 -15.22 -66.12
CA ALA A 98 -6.47 -13.90 -65.81
C ALA A 98 -6.47 -12.90 -66.99
N ASP A 99 -6.68 -13.40 -68.20
CA ASP A 99 -6.60 -12.69 -69.47
C ASP A 99 -7.94 -12.12 -69.97
N ARG A 100 -9.09 -12.67 -69.53
CA ARG A 100 -10.47 -12.28 -69.92
C ARG A 100 -10.75 -10.77 -69.99
N ASP A 101 -11.62 -10.35 -70.90
CA ASP A 101 -11.87 -8.93 -71.19
C ASP A 101 -12.41 -8.12 -69.99
N ASN A 102 -13.45 -8.62 -69.31
CA ASN A 102 -14.06 -7.91 -68.19
C ASN A 102 -13.37 -8.23 -66.86
N LYS A 103 -12.50 -7.32 -66.40
CA LYS A 103 -11.74 -7.44 -65.13
C LYS A 103 -12.27 -6.55 -64.01
N LYS A 104 -13.47 -5.96 -64.14
CA LYS A 104 -14.02 -5.04 -63.14
C LYS A 104 -14.45 -5.81 -61.87
N ILE A 105 -13.87 -5.43 -60.73
CA ILE A 105 -14.24 -5.93 -59.41
C ILE A 105 -15.02 -4.84 -58.68
N GLU A 106 -16.10 -5.24 -58.02
CA GLU A 106 -16.94 -4.37 -57.21
C GLU A 106 -16.84 -4.83 -55.76
N TYR A 107 -16.27 -3.97 -54.89
CA TYR A 107 -16.14 -4.24 -53.46
C TYR A 107 -17.38 -3.75 -52.71
N THR A 108 -17.82 -4.55 -51.75
CA THR A 108 -18.92 -4.21 -50.83
C THR A 108 -18.53 -4.58 -49.42
N SER A 109 -18.98 -3.78 -48.46
CA SER A 109 -18.86 -4.06 -47.02
C SER A 109 -20.21 -4.50 -46.48
N SER A 110 -20.25 -5.49 -45.59
CA SER A 110 -21.47 -5.86 -44.87
C SER A 110 -21.94 -4.78 -43.89
N ASP A 111 -21.03 -3.92 -43.44
CA ASP A 111 -21.31 -2.74 -42.62
C ASP A 111 -20.28 -1.63 -42.94
N SER A 112 -20.70 -0.64 -43.73
CA SER A 112 -19.87 0.52 -44.08
C SER A 112 -19.63 1.50 -42.93
N ALA A 113 -20.44 1.44 -41.86
CA ALA A 113 -20.26 2.27 -40.66
C ALA A 113 -19.28 1.64 -39.66
N ALA A 114 -19.03 0.33 -39.75
CA ALA A 114 -17.90 -0.33 -39.11
C ALA A 114 -16.62 -0.22 -39.97
N ALA A 115 -16.70 -0.53 -41.27
CA ALA A 115 -15.58 -0.41 -42.20
C ALA A 115 -16.00 -0.10 -43.65
N SER A 116 -15.42 0.94 -44.25
CA SER A 116 -15.58 1.21 -45.67
C SER A 116 -14.52 0.51 -46.51
N VAL A 117 -14.83 0.19 -47.76
CA VAL A 117 -13.88 -0.33 -48.76
C VAL A 117 -13.92 0.53 -50.02
N ASP A 118 -12.75 0.92 -50.55
CA ASP A 118 -12.64 1.70 -51.79
C ASP A 118 -12.69 0.82 -53.06
N GLU A 119 -12.79 1.44 -54.22
CA GLU A 119 -12.80 0.77 -55.54
C GLU A 119 -11.53 -0.08 -55.81
N ASN A 120 -10.43 0.22 -55.11
CA ASN A 120 -9.16 -0.47 -55.24
C ASN A 120 -9.03 -1.64 -54.24
N GLY A 121 -10.02 -1.90 -53.37
CA GLY A 121 -9.96 -2.91 -52.31
C GLY A 121 -9.17 -2.50 -51.06
N THR A 122 -9.04 -1.19 -50.78
CA THR A 122 -8.50 -0.65 -49.53
C THR A 122 -9.62 -0.54 -48.50
N VAL A 123 -9.45 -1.16 -47.33
CA VAL A 123 -10.40 -1.14 -46.22
C VAL A 123 -9.94 -0.12 -45.17
N THR A 124 -10.87 0.72 -44.70
CA THR A 124 -10.67 1.73 -43.65
C THR A 124 -11.59 1.41 -42.47
N PRO A 125 -11.05 1.26 -41.23
CA PRO A 125 -11.85 1.01 -40.04
C PRO A 125 -12.45 2.30 -39.48
N HIS A 126 -13.67 2.20 -38.95
CA HIS A 126 -14.40 3.33 -38.33
C HIS A 126 -14.93 3.00 -36.93
N LYS A 127 -15.34 1.74 -36.70
CA LYS A 127 -15.82 1.24 -35.40
C LYS A 127 -15.33 -0.20 -35.17
N PRO A 128 -15.13 -0.61 -33.90
CA PRO A 128 -14.82 -2.00 -33.57
C PRO A 128 -15.98 -2.94 -33.93
N GLY A 129 -15.65 -4.18 -34.26
CA GLY A 129 -16.62 -5.20 -34.69
C GLY A 129 -16.12 -6.04 -35.86
N LYS A 130 -16.94 -7.01 -36.27
CA LYS A 130 -16.65 -7.90 -37.41
C LYS A 130 -17.40 -7.46 -38.66
N VAL A 131 -16.69 -7.40 -39.78
CA VAL A 131 -17.22 -6.99 -41.07
C VAL A 131 -16.80 -7.97 -42.16
N THR A 132 -17.70 -8.32 -43.06
CA THR A 132 -17.40 -9.13 -44.24
C THR A 132 -17.23 -8.22 -45.45
N ILE A 133 -16.03 -8.20 -46.04
CA ILE A 133 -15.79 -7.50 -47.30
C ILE A 133 -15.92 -8.50 -48.45
N THR A 134 -16.79 -8.21 -49.41
CA THR A 134 -17.06 -9.07 -50.57
C THR A 134 -16.58 -8.40 -51.86
N ALA A 135 -15.71 -9.08 -52.59
CA ALA A 135 -15.34 -8.77 -53.97
C ALA A 135 -16.28 -9.51 -54.92
N SER A 136 -17.06 -8.77 -55.71
CA SER A 136 -17.94 -9.30 -56.75
C SER A 136 -17.32 -9.03 -58.12
N LEU A 137 -17.37 -10.02 -59.02
CA LEU A 137 -16.87 -9.88 -60.38
C LEU A 137 -18.02 -9.46 -61.30
N ALA A 138 -17.91 -8.25 -61.87
CA ALA A 138 -19.02 -7.63 -62.60
C ALA A 138 -19.49 -8.54 -63.74
N GLY A 139 -20.81 -8.78 -63.82
CA GLY A 139 -21.44 -9.54 -64.89
C GLY A 139 -21.23 -11.07 -64.90
N SER A 140 -20.37 -11.67 -64.04
CA SER A 140 -20.26 -13.14 -63.95
C SER A 140 -21.02 -13.76 -62.78
N GLY A 141 -21.52 -12.95 -61.84
CA GLY A 141 -22.19 -13.43 -60.63
C GLY A 141 -21.26 -14.04 -59.58
N SER A 142 -19.97 -14.22 -59.89
CA SER A 142 -18.99 -14.77 -58.95
C SER A 142 -18.63 -13.77 -57.86
N LYS A 143 -18.44 -14.28 -56.63
CA LYS A 143 -18.13 -13.51 -55.43
C LYS A 143 -17.10 -14.25 -54.57
N SER A 144 -16.26 -13.51 -53.88
CA SER A 144 -15.38 -14.02 -52.82
C SER A 144 -15.29 -13.01 -51.68
N SER A 145 -15.19 -13.49 -50.45
CA SER A 145 -15.34 -12.67 -49.25
C SER A 145 -14.23 -12.93 -48.22
N ALA A 146 -13.95 -11.93 -47.39
CA ALA A 146 -13.05 -12.01 -46.25
C ALA A 146 -13.69 -11.37 -45.01
N GLU A 147 -13.67 -12.07 -43.88
CA GLU A 147 -14.04 -11.49 -42.57
C GLU A 147 -12.85 -10.70 -42.01
N ILE A 148 -13.09 -9.46 -41.64
CA ILE A 148 -12.15 -8.55 -40.99
C ILE A 148 -12.72 -8.18 -39.61
N GLU A 149 -11.89 -8.32 -38.58
CA GLU A 149 -12.19 -7.94 -37.20
C GLU A 149 -11.46 -6.62 -36.89
N ILE A 150 -12.24 -5.58 -36.61
CA ILE A 150 -11.73 -4.29 -36.14
C ILE A 150 -11.69 -4.33 -34.62
N ILE A 151 -10.50 -4.11 -34.06
CA ILE A 151 -10.25 -4.04 -32.62
C ILE A 151 -9.89 -2.60 -32.24
N ARG A 152 -10.52 -2.09 -31.19
CA ARG A 152 -10.13 -0.85 -30.53
C ARG A 152 -9.43 -1.22 -29.21
N PRO A 153 -8.15 -0.88 -29.04
CA PRO A 153 -7.43 -1.20 -27.82
C PRO A 153 -7.89 -0.32 -26.65
N VAL A 154 -7.68 -0.81 -25.44
CA VAL A 154 -7.76 0.00 -24.22
C VAL A 154 -6.62 1.03 -24.19
N THR A 155 -6.88 2.23 -23.66
CA THR A 155 -5.91 3.30 -23.42
C THR A 155 -5.79 3.70 -21.94
N GLY A 156 -6.69 3.22 -21.08
CA GLY A 156 -6.63 3.46 -19.63
C GLY A 156 -7.81 2.87 -18.87
N VAL A 157 -7.71 2.90 -17.55
CA VAL A 157 -8.79 2.55 -16.61
C VAL A 157 -8.75 3.53 -15.43
N MET A 158 -9.92 3.82 -14.86
CA MET A 158 -10.06 4.56 -13.62
C MET A 158 -11.09 3.86 -12.71
N LEU A 159 -10.97 4.03 -11.40
CA LEU A 159 -12.04 3.68 -10.47
C LEU A 159 -12.90 4.92 -10.19
N LYS A 160 -14.21 4.73 -9.97
CA LYS A 160 -15.09 5.83 -9.52
C LYS A 160 -14.68 6.38 -8.15
N GLU A 161 -14.15 5.51 -7.30
CA GLU A 161 -13.73 5.79 -5.93
C GLU A 161 -12.22 5.55 -5.82
N SER A 162 -11.49 6.50 -5.23
CA SER A 162 -10.06 6.37 -4.95
C SER A 162 -9.76 6.08 -3.47
N ALA A 163 -10.76 6.27 -2.60
CA ALA A 163 -10.74 5.87 -1.21
C ALA A 163 -12.17 5.50 -0.75
N LEU A 164 -12.27 4.54 0.17
CA LEU A 164 -13.54 4.03 0.70
C LEU A 164 -13.36 3.61 2.17
N THR A 165 -14.34 3.92 3.02
CA THR A 165 -14.36 3.46 4.43
C THR A 165 -15.60 2.60 4.68
N LEU A 166 -15.40 1.41 5.24
CA LEU A 166 -16.44 0.42 5.55
C LEU A 166 -16.30 -0.08 6.99
N ASN A 167 -17.38 -0.56 7.61
CA ASN A 167 -17.32 -1.30 8.87
C ASN A 167 -17.11 -2.81 8.60
N VAL A 168 -16.55 -3.56 9.56
CA VAL A 168 -16.37 -5.02 9.46
C VAL A 168 -17.70 -5.76 9.22
N SER A 169 -18.83 -5.27 9.75
CA SER A 169 -20.16 -5.85 9.52
C SER A 169 -20.89 -5.37 8.25
N ASP A 170 -20.31 -4.44 7.48
CA ASP A 170 -20.97 -3.95 6.26
C ASP A 170 -21.08 -5.06 5.21
N SER A 171 -22.14 -5.00 4.39
CA SER A 171 -22.29 -5.88 3.24
C SER A 171 -21.28 -5.56 2.14
N ALA A 172 -21.05 -6.50 1.22
CA ALA A 172 -20.12 -6.28 0.12
C ALA A 172 -20.50 -5.04 -0.73
N HIS A 173 -19.51 -4.18 -0.96
CA HIS A 173 -19.60 -2.97 -1.77
C HIS A 173 -19.17 -3.27 -3.20
N LEU A 174 -19.90 -2.78 -4.21
CA LEU A 174 -19.55 -3.04 -5.61
C LEU A 174 -18.62 -1.96 -6.15
N MET A 175 -17.36 -2.31 -6.40
CA MET A 175 -16.37 -1.42 -7.00
C MET A 175 -16.63 -1.24 -8.50
N GLU A 176 -16.63 0.01 -8.98
CA GLU A 176 -16.84 0.33 -10.40
C GLU A 176 -15.57 0.83 -11.08
N ALA A 177 -15.09 0.08 -12.07
CA ALA A 177 -14.02 0.46 -12.98
C ALA A 177 -14.58 0.99 -14.31
N VAL A 178 -14.03 2.11 -14.79
CA VAL A 178 -14.37 2.73 -16.08
C VAL A 178 -13.17 2.60 -17.01
N VAL A 179 -13.33 1.76 -18.04
CA VAL A 179 -12.32 1.54 -19.09
C VAL A 179 -12.44 2.60 -20.18
N SER A 180 -11.31 3.12 -20.63
CA SER A 180 -11.21 4.08 -21.73
C SER A 180 -10.45 3.50 -22.92
N PRO A 181 -10.87 3.77 -24.17
CA PRO A 181 -12.16 4.33 -24.56
C PRO A 181 -13.31 3.36 -24.23
N GLY A 182 -14.52 3.88 -23.97
CA GLY A 182 -15.67 3.09 -23.54
C GLY A 182 -16.22 2.09 -24.57
N ASP A 183 -15.78 2.17 -25.83
CA ASP A 183 -16.04 1.19 -26.88
C ASP A 183 -14.78 0.34 -27.24
N ALA A 184 -13.81 0.21 -26.33
CA ALA A 184 -12.72 -0.74 -26.48
C ALA A 184 -13.24 -2.18 -26.66
N THR A 185 -12.51 -3.01 -27.41
CA THR A 185 -12.98 -4.34 -27.81
C THR A 185 -12.84 -5.41 -26.73
N ASN A 186 -11.91 -5.22 -25.78
CA ASN A 186 -11.90 -5.97 -24.52
C ASN A 186 -11.88 -4.97 -23.36
N THR A 187 -12.98 -4.88 -22.62
CA THR A 187 -13.12 -4.05 -21.41
C THR A 187 -13.02 -4.87 -20.12
N ALA A 188 -12.56 -6.13 -20.19
CA ALA A 188 -12.41 -6.97 -19.02
C ALA A 188 -11.36 -6.40 -18.05
N VAL A 189 -11.71 -6.45 -16.76
CA VAL A 189 -10.90 -5.97 -15.64
C VAL A 189 -10.74 -7.12 -14.66
N THR A 190 -9.52 -7.31 -14.19
CA THR A 190 -9.18 -8.21 -13.09
C THR A 190 -8.94 -7.41 -11.81
N TRP A 191 -9.37 -7.95 -10.68
CA TRP A 191 -9.26 -7.29 -9.38
C TRP A 191 -8.27 -8.01 -8.47
N THR A 192 -7.53 -7.24 -7.68
CA THR A 192 -6.69 -7.77 -6.60
C THR A 192 -6.82 -6.92 -5.34
N SER A 193 -6.77 -7.57 -4.18
CA SER A 193 -6.55 -6.91 -2.88
C SER A 193 -5.13 -7.16 -2.44
N LYS A 194 -4.45 -6.12 -1.94
CA LYS A 194 -3.10 -6.21 -1.37
C LYS A 194 -3.08 -6.98 -0.04
N ASP A 195 -4.17 -6.91 0.71
CA ASP A 195 -4.38 -7.62 1.97
C ASP A 195 -5.84 -8.08 2.08
N THR A 196 -6.05 -9.39 1.90
CA THR A 196 -7.35 -10.04 1.99
C THR A 196 -7.84 -10.25 3.43
N SER A 197 -6.97 -10.10 4.43
CA SER A 197 -7.40 -10.15 5.84
C SER A 197 -8.15 -8.88 6.26
N VAL A 198 -7.95 -7.78 5.53
CA VAL A 198 -8.68 -6.51 5.68
C VAL A 198 -9.92 -6.49 4.79
N ALA A 199 -9.77 -6.69 3.48
CA ALA A 199 -10.90 -6.80 2.55
C ALA A 199 -10.60 -7.73 1.36
N GLU A 200 -11.56 -8.60 1.05
CA GLU A 200 -11.55 -9.50 -0.11
C GLU A 200 -12.30 -8.85 -1.29
N ILE A 201 -11.89 -9.10 -2.53
CA ILE A 201 -12.61 -8.67 -3.73
C ILE A 201 -12.75 -9.83 -4.72
N ASP A 202 -13.93 -9.99 -5.31
CA ASP A 202 -14.21 -11.04 -6.29
C ASP A 202 -13.95 -10.60 -7.75
N GLU A 203 -14.15 -11.52 -8.69
CA GLU A 203 -13.98 -11.26 -10.13
C GLU A 203 -14.95 -10.20 -10.69
N ASN A 204 -16.07 -9.94 -10.01
CA ASN A 204 -17.08 -8.97 -10.40
C ASN A 204 -16.84 -7.58 -9.77
N GLY A 205 -15.83 -7.44 -8.92
CA GLY A 205 -15.54 -6.22 -8.17
C GLY A 205 -16.34 -6.08 -6.86
N ALA A 206 -16.99 -7.14 -6.38
CA ALA A 206 -17.67 -7.13 -5.08
C ALA A 206 -16.63 -7.21 -3.95
N LEU A 207 -16.38 -6.06 -3.32
CA LEU A 207 -15.45 -5.85 -2.22
C LEU A 207 -16.13 -6.12 -0.88
N LYS A 208 -15.67 -7.12 -0.14
CA LYS A 208 -16.21 -7.53 1.15
C LYS A 208 -15.24 -7.15 2.28
N PRO A 209 -15.68 -6.40 3.31
CA PRO A 209 -14.92 -6.23 4.55
C PRO A 209 -14.65 -7.57 5.25
N VAL A 210 -13.46 -7.74 5.80
CA VAL A 210 -13.06 -8.96 6.53
C VAL A 210 -12.54 -8.64 7.93
N GLY A 211 -11.71 -7.62 8.08
CA GLY A 211 -11.10 -7.23 9.35
C GLY A 211 -10.66 -5.78 9.34
N ALA A 212 -10.57 -5.15 10.51
CA ALA A 212 -10.21 -3.75 10.61
C ALA A 212 -8.73 -3.51 10.21
N GLY A 213 -8.50 -2.50 9.38
CA GLY A 213 -7.20 -2.17 8.79
C GLY A 213 -7.36 -1.34 7.51
N MET A 214 -6.27 -1.16 6.75
CA MET A 214 -6.31 -0.47 5.46
C MET A 214 -5.61 -1.31 4.38
N THR A 215 -6.28 -1.53 3.25
CA THR A 215 -5.77 -2.30 2.11
C THR A 215 -5.86 -1.50 0.81
N GLU A 216 -5.08 -1.91 -0.20
CA GLU A 216 -5.12 -1.33 -1.54
C GLU A 216 -5.81 -2.32 -2.48
N ILE A 217 -6.88 -1.88 -3.13
CA ILE A 217 -7.58 -2.62 -4.17
C ILE A 217 -7.10 -2.11 -5.53
N THR A 218 -6.68 -3.01 -6.41
CA THR A 218 -6.21 -2.69 -7.76
C THR A 218 -7.11 -3.34 -8.81
N ALA A 219 -7.60 -2.52 -9.75
CA ALA A 219 -8.21 -2.96 -11.00
C ALA A 219 -7.13 -2.96 -12.10
N THR A 220 -7.04 -4.04 -12.88
CA THR A 220 -6.11 -4.18 -14.02
C THR A 220 -6.84 -4.61 -15.28
N THR A 221 -6.73 -3.87 -16.38
CA THR A 221 -7.36 -4.26 -17.66
C THR A 221 -6.60 -5.40 -18.32
N GLU A 222 -7.31 -6.39 -18.85
CA GLU A 222 -6.69 -7.50 -19.59
C GLU A 222 -5.97 -7.02 -20.86
N ASP A 223 -6.59 -6.08 -21.59
CA ASP A 223 -5.95 -5.42 -22.73
C ASP A 223 -5.13 -4.21 -22.23
N GLY A 224 -3.89 -4.13 -22.69
CA GLY A 224 -2.94 -3.08 -22.34
C GLY A 224 -2.34 -3.12 -20.92
N GLY A 225 -2.94 -3.82 -19.95
CA GLY A 225 -2.41 -3.92 -18.58
C GLY A 225 -2.46 -2.62 -17.78
N PHE A 226 -3.40 -1.73 -18.06
CA PHE A 226 -3.57 -0.47 -17.35
C PHE A 226 -4.13 -0.73 -15.94
N THR A 227 -3.69 0.05 -14.96
CA THR A 227 -4.08 -0.13 -13.55
C THR A 227 -4.73 1.11 -12.95
N ALA A 228 -5.71 0.89 -12.07
CA ALA A 228 -6.32 1.91 -11.22
C ALA A 228 -6.49 1.36 -9.79
N LYS A 229 -6.48 2.24 -8.79
CA LYS A 229 -6.34 1.86 -7.37
C LYS A 229 -7.32 2.61 -6.46
N CYS A 230 -7.83 1.90 -5.46
CA CYS A 230 -8.63 2.45 -4.36
C CYS A 230 -8.03 2.03 -3.01
N PHE A 231 -7.93 2.97 -2.07
CA PHE A 231 -7.54 2.68 -0.70
C PHE A 231 -8.78 2.39 0.15
N VAL A 232 -8.88 1.19 0.69
CA VAL A 232 -10.03 0.74 1.48
C VAL A 232 -9.62 0.69 2.93
N THR A 233 -10.29 1.48 3.77
CA THR A 233 -10.17 1.42 5.24
C THR A 233 -11.37 0.66 5.78
N VAL A 234 -11.12 -0.47 6.44
CA VAL A 234 -12.14 -1.18 7.21
C VAL A 234 -11.97 -0.81 8.68
N VAL A 235 -13.04 -0.38 9.33
CA VAL A 235 -13.06 -0.07 10.77
C VAL A 235 -13.88 -1.10 11.52
N ASN A 236 -13.55 -1.35 12.79
CA ASN A 236 -14.43 -2.15 13.65
C ASN A 236 -15.78 -1.46 13.82
N ASP A 237 -16.84 -2.26 13.96
CA ASP A 237 -18.19 -1.75 14.19
C ASP A 237 -18.23 -0.79 15.39
N VAL A 238 -19.15 0.17 15.35
CA VAL A 238 -19.35 1.11 16.48
C VAL A 238 -20.04 0.38 17.64
N ILE A 239 -19.23 -0.20 18.53
CA ILE A 239 -19.71 -0.90 19.71
C ILE A 239 -20.29 0.11 20.70
N GLY A 240 -21.57 -0.04 21.03
CA GLY A 240 -22.24 0.76 22.06
C GLY A 240 -21.90 0.26 23.47
N VAL A 241 -22.09 1.11 24.48
CA VAL A 241 -22.08 0.66 25.88
C VAL A 241 -23.28 -0.26 26.12
N ASP A 242 -23.06 -1.45 26.67
CA ASP A 242 -24.10 -2.39 27.10
C ASP A 242 -24.43 -2.34 28.58
N SER A 243 -23.45 -2.08 29.44
CA SER A 243 -23.68 -1.85 30.86
C SER A 243 -22.66 -0.92 31.49
N ILE A 244 -23.03 -0.38 32.65
CA ILE A 244 -22.20 0.47 33.50
C ILE A 244 -22.43 0.02 34.95
N SER A 245 -21.38 0.03 35.77
CA SER A 245 -21.45 -0.47 37.15
C SER A 245 -20.47 0.26 38.06
N ILE A 246 -20.98 0.76 39.20
CA ILE A 246 -20.22 1.36 40.30
C ILE A 246 -19.75 0.22 41.22
N GLN A 247 -18.44 -0.04 41.23
CA GLN A 247 -17.85 -1.21 41.88
C GLN A 247 -17.79 -1.08 43.41
N ASN A 248 -17.45 0.09 43.94
CA ASN A 248 -17.24 0.32 45.37
C ASN A 248 -18.47 0.90 46.11
N LYS A 249 -19.67 0.80 45.54
CA LYS A 249 -20.91 1.34 46.16
C LYS A 249 -21.22 0.77 47.55
N GLY A 250 -20.88 -0.49 47.82
CA GLY A 250 -21.05 -1.10 49.15
C GLY A 250 -20.09 -0.57 50.23
N SER A 251 -19.01 0.11 49.84
CA SER A 251 -18.00 0.68 50.74
C SER A 251 -18.23 2.17 51.02
N ALA A 252 -19.23 2.79 50.39
CA ALA A 252 -19.52 4.22 50.51
C ALA A 252 -20.21 4.57 51.84
N LYS A 253 -19.41 4.61 52.90
CA LYS A 253 -19.80 5.10 54.24
C LYS A 253 -18.88 6.26 54.58
N LEU A 254 -19.43 7.48 54.56
CA LEU A 254 -18.66 8.71 54.77
C LEU A 254 -19.21 9.51 55.96
N GLY A 255 -18.31 10.00 56.80
CA GLY A 255 -18.57 11.08 57.72
C GLY A 255 -18.58 12.44 57.01
N VAL A 256 -19.25 13.43 57.61
CA VAL A 256 -19.19 14.84 57.12
C VAL A 256 -17.74 15.31 56.97
N GLY A 257 -17.39 15.78 55.77
CA GLY A 257 -16.05 16.25 55.41
C GLY A 257 -15.16 15.20 54.71
N GLU A 258 -15.49 13.92 54.77
CA GLU A 258 -14.73 12.85 54.12
C GLU A 258 -14.92 12.83 52.58
N SER A 259 -14.06 12.10 51.88
CA SER A 259 -14.14 11.94 50.42
C SER A 259 -13.61 10.58 49.98
N MET A 260 -14.16 10.06 48.87
CA MET A 260 -13.70 8.84 48.21
C MET A 260 -13.78 8.98 46.69
N ASN A 261 -13.00 8.19 45.96
CA ASN A 261 -13.16 8.08 44.51
C ASN A 261 -14.08 6.91 44.20
N MET A 262 -15.05 7.12 43.31
CA MET A 262 -15.96 6.08 42.82
C MET A 262 -15.33 5.35 41.63
N ILE A 263 -15.33 4.02 41.69
CA ILE A 263 -14.78 3.16 40.65
C ILE A 263 -15.91 2.70 39.75
N VAL A 264 -15.85 3.02 38.45
CA VAL A 264 -16.85 2.63 37.46
C VAL A 264 -16.25 1.78 36.35
N THR A 265 -16.96 0.73 35.99
CA THR A 265 -16.67 -0.12 34.83
C THR A 265 -17.74 0.09 33.77
N VAL A 266 -17.31 0.23 32.51
CA VAL A 266 -18.18 0.29 31.33
C VAL A 266 -17.94 -0.97 30.50
N SER A 267 -19.02 -1.65 30.10
CA SER A 267 -19.00 -2.90 29.33
C SER A 267 -19.80 -2.74 28.03
N PRO A 268 -19.42 -3.37 26.91
CA PRO A 268 -18.16 -4.09 26.72
C PRO A 268 -16.96 -3.12 26.76
N GLN A 269 -15.79 -3.67 27.08
CA GLN A 269 -14.59 -2.86 27.36
C GLN A 269 -14.01 -2.15 26.12
N ASN A 270 -14.54 -2.44 24.93
CA ASN A 270 -14.22 -1.83 23.64
C ASN A 270 -15.33 -0.92 23.09
N ALA A 271 -16.34 -0.53 23.89
CA ALA A 271 -17.37 0.42 23.46
C ALA A 271 -16.78 1.78 23.02
N LYS A 272 -17.26 2.36 21.91
CA LYS A 272 -16.71 3.58 21.29
C LYS A 272 -16.79 4.82 22.18
N ASN A 273 -17.90 5.00 22.89
CA ASN A 273 -18.10 6.13 23.80
C ASN A 273 -18.35 5.63 25.23
N LYS A 274 -17.28 5.61 26.04
CA LYS A 274 -17.31 5.23 27.47
C LYS A 274 -17.45 6.45 28.39
N ALA A 275 -17.69 7.65 27.87
CA ALA A 275 -17.81 8.85 28.69
C ALA A 275 -19.02 8.71 29.62
N VAL A 276 -18.81 9.10 30.88
CA VAL A 276 -19.81 9.01 31.94
C VAL A 276 -20.05 10.37 32.56
N THR A 277 -21.29 10.61 32.95
CA THR A 277 -21.73 11.79 33.71
C THR A 277 -22.13 11.35 35.11
N TRP A 278 -21.77 12.13 36.11
CA TRP A 278 -22.11 11.90 37.51
C TRP A 278 -23.12 12.93 37.99
N SER A 279 -23.97 12.54 38.93
CA SER A 279 -24.93 13.44 39.59
C SER A 279 -25.25 12.98 41.01
N SER A 280 -25.62 13.93 41.87
CA SER A 280 -26.11 13.72 43.24
C SER A 280 -27.55 14.25 43.34
N SER A 281 -28.45 13.55 44.03
CA SER A 281 -29.83 14.04 44.21
C SER A 281 -29.94 15.20 45.18
N ASP A 282 -28.98 15.34 46.10
CA ASP A 282 -28.83 16.51 46.97
C ASP A 282 -27.34 16.86 47.14
N GLU A 283 -26.89 17.83 46.34
CA GLU A 283 -25.53 18.35 46.36
C GLU A 283 -25.14 19.05 47.68
N ARG A 284 -26.10 19.30 48.58
CA ARG A 284 -25.81 19.83 49.93
C ARG A 284 -25.42 18.73 50.91
N VAL A 285 -25.85 17.49 50.65
CA VAL A 285 -25.49 16.30 51.42
C VAL A 285 -24.19 15.71 50.89
N ALA A 286 -24.05 15.55 49.57
CA ALA A 286 -22.82 15.10 48.94
C ALA A 286 -22.64 15.62 47.51
N GLU A 287 -21.42 16.04 47.20
CA GLU A 287 -20.98 16.54 45.89
C GLU A 287 -20.17 15.44 45.17
N ILE A 288 -20.29 15.32 43.86
CA ILE A 288 -19.47 14.41 43.05
C ILE A 288 -18.92 15.10 41.80
N SER A 289 -17.60 15.03 41.60
CA SER A 289 -16.94 15.62 40.43
C SER A 289 -17.24 14.85 39.14
N ALA A 290 -17.01 15.50 37.99
CA ALA A 290 -17.01 14.83 36.68
C ALA A 290 -16.03 13.63 36.61
N THR A 291 -14.96 13.66 37.41
CA THR A 291 -13.97 12.56 37.55
C THR A 291 -14.36 11.48 38.58
N GLY A 292 -15.56 11.55 39.18
CA GLY A 292 -16.06 10.55 40.12
C GLY A 292 -15.53 10.67 41.56
N ARG A 293 -14.96 11.81 41.96
CA ARG A 293 -14.59 12.08 43.35
C ARG A 293 -15.81 12.53 44.14
N LEU A 294 -16.29 11.68 45.04
CA LEU A 294 -17.43 11.90 45.93
C LEU A 294 -16.96 12.52 47.25
N LYS A 295 -17.65 13.57 47.71
CA LYS A 295 -17.36 14.29 48.96
C LYS A 295 -18.63 14.46 49.79
N ALA A 296 -18.56 14.09 51.08
CA ALA A 296 -19.64 14.26 52.03
C ALA A 296 -19.63 15.67 52.64
N LEU A 297 -20.77 16.36 52.61
CA LEU A 297 -20.89 17.78 52.98
C LEU A 297 -21.78 18.04 54.20
N SER A 298 -22.87 17.27 54.38
CA SER A 298 -23.72 17.35 55.57
C SER A 298 -24.39 16.02 55.89
N GLU A 299 -24.85 15.84 57.14
CA GLU A 299 -25.61 14.66 57.56
C GLU A 299 -26.90 14.51 56.75
N GLY A 300 -27.19 13.31 56.25
CA GLY A 300 -28.36 13.05 55.41
C GLY A 300 -28.18 11.87 54.46
N THR A 301 -29.08 11.75 53.49
CA THR A 301 -28.99 10.77 52.40
C THR A 301 -29.00 11.48 51.03
N SER A 302 -28.22 10.97 50.09
CA SER A 302 -28.25 11.39 48.69
C SER A 302 -28.05 10.20 47.77
N LYS A 303 -28.80 10.15 46.67
CA LYS A 303 -28.59 9.17 45.59
C LYS A 303 -27.51 9.68 44.66
N ILE A 304 -26.49 8.84 44.45
CA ILE A 304 -25.40 9.09 43.51
C ILE A 304 -25.62 8.21 42.27
N THR A 305 -25.67 8.84 41.10
CA THR A 305 -25.94 8.17 39.82
C THR A 305 -24.79 8.44 38.84
N VAL A 306 -24.36 7.39 38.12
CA VAL A 306 -23.49 7.50 36.95
C VAL A 306 -24.28 7.14 35.69
N ARG A 307 -24.11 7.89 34.60
CA ARG A 307 -24.83 7.68 33.33
C ARG A 307 -23.90 7.81 32.11
N ALA A 308 -23.90 6.79 31.26
CA ALA A 308 -23.23 6.80 29.96
C ALA A 308 -24.03 7.61 28.92
N ALA A 309 -23.36 8.09 27.87
CA ALA A 309 -23.96 8.92 26.83
C ALA A 309 -25.20 8.30 26.13
N ASN A 310 -25.28 6.97 26.05
CA ASN A 310 -26.44 6.26 25.48
C ASN A 310 -27.59 6.00 26.48
N GLY A 311 -27.56 6.65 27.65
CA GLY A 311 -28.63 6.62 28.64
C GLY A 311 -28.55 5.49 29.66
N ARG A 312 -27.65 4.49 29.52
CA ARG A 312 -27.43 3.45 30.53
C ARG A 312 -26.83 4.05 31.82
N SER A 313 -27.25 3.57 32.99
CA SER A 313 -26.86 4.12 34.29
C SER A 313 -26.79 3.07 35.39
N ASP A 314 -25.99 3.35 36.42
CA ASP A 314 -25.99 2.65 37.72
C ASP A 314 -26.03 3.69 38.85
N GLU A 315 -26.54 3.30 40.01
CA GLU A 315 -26.78 4.21 41.14
C GLU A 315 -26.69 3.50 42.49
N PHE A 316 -26.49 4.30 43.55
CA PHE A 316 -26.61 3.85 44.93
C PHE A 316 -27.05 5.00 45.85
N GLU A 317 -27.53 4.66 47.05
CA GLU A 317 -27.86 5.63 48.09
C GLU A 317 -26.67 5.77 49.05
N LEU A 318 -26.11 6.98 49.13
CA LEU A 318 -25.12 7.37 50.13
C LEU A 318 -25.85 7.83 51.40
N THR A 319 -25.45 7.30 52.55
CA THR A 319 -25.79 7.87 53.86
C THR A 319 -24.56 8.54 54.44
N VAL A 320 -24.67 9.84 54.74
CA VAL A 320 -23.62 10.62 55.42
C VAL A 320 -23.96 10.73 56.90
N SER A 321 -23.04 10.24 57.74
CA SER A 321 -23.16 10.32 59.20
C SER A 321 -22.36 11.49 59.78
N LYS A 322 -22.69 11.89 61.00
CA LYS A 322 -21.93 12.88 61.78
C LYS A 322 -20.44 12.54 61.80
N ALA A 323 -19.59 13.55 61.62
CA ALA A 323 -18.13 13.39 61.73
C ALA A 323 -17.75 12.78 63.09
N ALA A 324 -16.87 11.78 63.08
CA ALA A 324 -16.31 11.22 64.30
C ALA A 324 -15.42 12.29 64.96
N GLY A 325 -15.72 12.65 66.21
CA GLY A 325 -14.93 13.62 66.98
C GLY A 325 -13.50 13.14 67.18
N GLU A 326 -12.55 14.06 67.03
CA GLU A 326 -11.12 13.78 66.96
C GLU A 326 -10.54 13.01 68.16
N SER A 327 -9.43 12.31 67.92
CA SER A 327 -8.43 12.02 68.95
C SER A 327 -7.07 12.54 68.48
N ALA A 328 -6.75 13.77 68.88
CA ALA A 328 -5.43 14.34 68.70
C ALA A 328 -4.41 13.56 69.54
N LEU A 329 -3.71 12.59 68.93
CA LEU A 329 -2.70 11.82 69.63
C LEU A 329 -1.38 12.61 69.70
N ASN A 330 -1.03 12.97 70.92
CA ASN A 330 0.12 13.78 71.27
C ASN A 330 1.44 13.04 70.94
N LEU A 331 2.29 13.60 70.06
CA LEU A 331 3.59 13.01 69.72
C LEU A 331 4.76 14.00 69.86
N TYR A 332 4.90 14.57 71.05
CA TYR A 332 6.19 15.09 71.54
C TYR A 332 6.68 14.19 72.69
N GLY A 333 7.24 13.03 72.32
CA GLY A 333 7.54 11.94 73.23
C GLY A 333 8.72 11.08 72.76
N LYS A 334 9.93 11.62 72.92
CA LYS A 334 11.25 10.95 72.96
C LYS A 334 11.20 9.39 72.92
N VAL A 335 11.41 8.81 71.74
CA VAL A 335 11.74 7.38 71.60
C VAL A 335 13.26 7.22 71.61
N THR A 336 13.74 6.32 72.48
CA THR A 336 15.14 5.94 72.61
C THR A 336 15.57 5.00 71.47
N SER A 337 16.88 4.86 71.28
CA SER A 337 17.45 3.84 70.39
C SER A 337 16.95 2.43 70.73
N ASP A 338 16.83 1.62 69.67
CA ASP A 338 16.50 0.19 69.66
C ASP A 338 14.99 -0.14 69.67
N ASP A 339 14.40 -0.11 68.47
CA ASP A 339 13.38 -1.07 68.04
C ASP A 339 13.36 -1.13 66.49
N THR A 340 13.14 -2.32 65.92
CA THR A 340 13.29 -2.55 64.47
C THR A 340 11.98 -2.37 63.72
N ILE A 341 11.98 -1.55 62.67
CA ILE A 341 10.79 -1.27 61.84
C ILE A 341 10.66 -2.34 60.74
N PRO A 342 9.51 -3.05 60.64
CA PRO A 342 9.23 -3.92 59.49
C PRO A 342 9.07 -3.10 58.20
N THR A 343 9.77 -3.50 57.14
CA THR A 343 9.86 -2.77 55.87
C THR A 343 8.76 -3.16 54.89
N ASP A 344 7.50 -2.92 55.23
CA ASP A 344 6.40 -3.00 54.28
C ASP A 344 5.34 -1.92 54.56
N ILE A 345 4.63 -1.47 53.52
CA ILE A 345 3.78 -0.26 53.47
C ILE A 345 4.58 1.06 53.50
N LEU A 346 5.11 1.50 52.33
CA LEU A 346 5.06 2.89 51.85
C LEU A 346 5.63 3.01 50.42
N GLY A 347 4.77 3.37 49.45
CA GLY A 347 5.11 3.63 48.05
C GLY A 347 3.86 3.48 47.17
N SER A 348 3.58 4.35 46.19
CA SER A 348 4.48 5.24 45.47
C SER A 348 4.17 6.74 45.63
N THR A 349 5.22 7.51 45.87
CA THR A 349 5.23 8.97 45.71
C THR A 349 5.32 9.33 44.23
N TYR A 350 4.74 10.46 43.84
CA TYR A 350 4.98 11.10 42.55
C TYR A 350 6.47 11.43 42.39
N VAL A 351 7.13 10.97 41.32
CA VAL A 351 8.52 11.34 41.01
C VAL A 351 8.61 11.83 39.57
N ALA A 352 9.05 13.08 39.42
CA ALA A 352 9.43 13.63 38.13
C ALA A 352 10.96 13.46 37.94
N GLY A 353 11.37 13.00 36.75
CA GLY A 353 12.75 13.09 36.28
C GLY A 353 13.63 11.85 36.50
N ALA A 354 14.19 11.38 35.38
CA ALA A 354 15.44 10.62 35.21
C ALA A 354 15.65 9.28 35.93
N GLY A 355 15.66 8.21 35.13
CA GLY A 355 16.73 7.18 35.17
C GLY A 355 16.78 6.23 36.37
N GLY A 356 16.17 5.05 36.24
CA GLY A 356 16.39 3.92 37.14
C GLY A 356 15.92 2.61 36.52
N THR A 357 16.82 1.64 36.34
CA THR A 357 16.52 0.33 35.74
C THR A 357 16.04 -0.68 36.78
N THR A 358 15.16 -1.58 36.36
CA THR A 358 15.16 -3.07 36.57
C THR A 358 13.79 -3.68 36.89
N ALA A 359 13.25 -4.43 35.93
CA ALA A 359 12.73 -5.79 36.11
C ALA A 359 12.32 -6.35 34.74
N ALA A 360 12.76 -7.57 34.40
CA ALA A 360 12.44 -8.19 33.11
C ALA A 360 11.04 -8.85 33.17
N GLY A 361 10.14 -8.47 32.26
CA GLY A 361 8.89 -9.20 32.02
C GLY A 361 7.70 -8.31 31.65
N ARG A 362 7.38 -8.27 30.35
CA ARG A 362 6.33 -7.46 29.68
C ARG A 362 6.63 -5.95 29.67
N GLY A 363 6.53 -5.35 28.47
CA GLY A 363 6.73 -3.91 28.30
C GLY A 363 5.55 -3.10 28.84
N GLY A 364 5.80 -1.81 29.10
CA GLY A 364 4.87 -0.94 29.81
C GLY A 364 4.21 0.10 28.92
N THR A 365 3.07 0.62 29.36
CA THR A 365 2.43 1.80 28.74
C THR A 365 2.60 3.01 29.66
N THR A 366 3.25 4.05 29.14
CA THR A 366 3.33 5.38 29.74
C THR A 366 2.25 6.27 29.14
N TYR A 367 1.72 7.21 29.93
CA TYR A 367 0.77 8.21 29.48
C TYR A 367 1.37 9.61 29.69
N THR A 368 1.66 10.33 28.60
CA THR A 368 2.14 11.72 28.68
C THR A 368 0.95 12.67 28.56
N SER A 369 0.62 13.37 29.65
CA SER A 369 -0.51 14.32 29.68
C SER A 369 -0.09 15.71 29.21
N TYR A 370 -0.87 16.31 28.32
CA TYR A 370 -0.63 17.64 27.77
C TYR A 370 -1.73 18.63 28.21
N ASN A 371 -1.33 19.80 28.69
CA ASN A 371 -2.26 20.85 29.17
C ASN A 371 -2.80 21.72 28.01
N ILE A 372 -3.32 21.06 26.97
CA ILE A 372 -3.95 21.64 25.78
C ILE A 372 -5.02 20.66 25.30
N THR A 373 -6.16 21.15 24.79
CA THR A 373 -7.19 20.24 24.23
C THR A 373 -6.79 19.77 22.83
N LEU A 374 -7.36 18.65 22.38
CA LEU A 374 -7.13 18.15 21.02
C LEU A 374 -7.58 19.16 19.95
N ASP A 375 -8.68 19.88 20.18
CA ASP A 375 -9.18 20.87 19.22
C ASP A 375 -8.30 22.14 19.18
N ASP A 376 -7.77 22.60 20.33
CA ASP A 376 -6.83 23.74 20.36
C ASP A 376 -5.52 23.41 19.64
N ILE A 377 -4.97 22.21 19.83
CA ILE A 377 -3.71 21.82 19.17
C ILE A 377 -3.91 21.62 17.66
N VAL A 378 -5.06 21.09 17.23
CA VAL A 378 -5.43 21.00 15.81
C VAL A 378 -5.51 22.38 15.17
N ASP A 379 -6.08 23.37 15.86
CA ASP A 379 -6.13 24.75 15.36
C ASP A 379 -4.72 25.37 15.22
N ILE A 380 -3.79 25.04 16.12
CA ILE A 380 -2.37 25.40 15.96
C ILE A 380 -1.78 24.74 14.71
N GLN A 381 -1.98 23.43 14.50
CA GLN A 381 -1.49 22.75 13.29
C GLN A 381 -2.05 23.40 12.01
N MET A 382 -3.35 23.68 11.97
CA MET A 382 -3.99 24.30 10.81
C MET A 382 -3.52 25.73 10.53
N SER A 383 -2.88 26.40 11.52
CA SER A 383 -2.29 27.73 11.35
C SER A 383 -0.89 27.74 10.73
N LEU A 384 -0.27 26.57 10.53
CA LEU A 384 1.09 26.45 9.98
C LEU A 384 1.19 26.90 8.52
N SER A 385 2.41 27.28 8.13
CA SER A 385 2.76 27.66 6.76
C SER A 385 4.05 26.94 6.31
N PRO A 386 3.96 25.92 5.44
CA PRO A 386 2.74 25.38 4.84
C PRO A 386 1.84 24.67 5.86
N ALA A 387 0.52 24.75 5.64
CA ALA A 387 -0.45 24.00 6.44
C ALA A 387 -0.29 22.47 6.23
N PRO A 388 -0.74 21.63 7.19
CA PRO A 388 -0.57 20.18 7.16
C PRO A 388 -1.02 19.55 5.84
N LYS A 389 -0.27 18.52 5.44
CA LYS A 389 -0.42 17.84 4.15
C LYS A 389 -0.83 16.40 4.35
N ILE A 390 -1.25 15.79 3.26
CA ILE A 390 -1.60 14.37 3.21
C ILE A 390 -1.40 13.85 1.79
N TRP A 391 -0.75 12.70 1.67
CA TRP A 391 -0.43 12.12 0.36
C TRP A 391 -1.59 11.30 -0.22
N ARG A 392 -2.13 11.73 -1.38
CA ARG A 392 -3.23 11.05 -2.08
C ARG A 392 -3.05 11.18 -3.60
N GLY A 393 -3.50 10.18 -4.36
CA GLY A 393 -3.48 10.25 -5.83
C GLY A 393 -2.09 10.42 -6.47
N GLY A 394 -1.02 10.05 -5.77
CA GLY A 394 0.36 10.22 -6.24
C GLY A 394 0.98 11.60 -5.97
N GLY A 395 0.38 12.43 -5.12
CA GLY A 395 0.94 13.73 -4.72
C GLY A 395 0.52 14.20 -3.32
N SER A 396 1.13 15.29 -2.88
CA SER A 396 0.81 15.95 -1.60
C SER A 396 -0.30 16.99 -1.78
N VAL A 397 -1.40 16.84 -1.03
CA VAL A 397 -2.50 17.82 -0.98
C VAL A 397 -2.64 18.40 0.43
N SER A 398 -3.32 19.55 0.58
CA SER A 398 -3.63 20.08 1.91
C SER A 398 -4.65 19.18 2.62
N ALA A 399 -4.39 18.89 3.90
CA ALA A 399 -5.36 18.21 4.76
C ALA A 399 -6.46 19.18 5.22
N SER A 400 -7.67 18.65 5.46
CA SER A 400 -8.73 19.38 6.16
C SER A 400 -8.56 19.32 7.67
N ARG A 401 -9.19 20.25 8.41
CA ARG A 401 -9.15 20.28 9.88
C ARG A 401 -9.59 18.96 10.50
N ASP A 402 -10.66 18.36 9.97
CA ASP A 402 -11.22 17.12 10.52
C ASP A 402 -10.29 15.93 10.33
N GLU A 403 -9.56 15.87 9.21
CA GLU A 403 -8.53 14.85 8.97
C GLU A 403 -7.30 15.08 9.86
N VAL A 404 -6.85 16.34 10.02
CA VAL A 404 -5.79 16.65 11.00
C VAL A 404 -6.22 16.23 12.40
N ARG A 405 -7.47 16.50 12.79
CA ARG A 405 -8.04 16.05 14.06
C ARG A 405 -8.07 14.53 14.16
N GLU A 406 -8.49 13.81 13.12
CA GLU A 406 -8.53 12.35 13.10
C GLU A 406 -7.15 11.72 13.32
N TYR A 407 -6.12 12.20 12.61
CA TYR A 407 -4.74 11.72 12.74
C TYR A 407 -4.05 12.15 14.05
N MET A 408 -4.51 13.24 14.68
CA MET A 408 -4.06 13.66 16.01
C MET A 408 -4.83 13.01 17.16
N ASP A 409 -6.07 12.59 16.96
CA ASP A 409 -6.85 11.93 18.01
C ASP A 409 -6.19 10.59 18.34
N PRO A 410 -5.61 10.40 19.55
CA PRO A 410 -4.84 9.21 19.83
C PRO A 410 -5.72 7.94 19.85
N SER A 411 -7.05 8.10 19.93
CA SER A 411 -8.02 7.00 19.91
C SER A 411 -8.34 6.49 18.50
N SER A 412 -8.11 7.28 17.44
CA SER A 412 -8.37 6.88 16.05
C SER A 412 -7.44 5.75 15.58
N PHE A 413 -6.22 5.70 16.11
CA PHE A 413 -5.13 4.89 15.55
C PHE A 413 -4.33 4.11 16.64
N CYS A 414 -5.01 3.65 17.69
CA CYS A 414 -4.41 2.94 18.84
C CYS A 414 -4.39 1.40 18.76
N THR A 415 -4.87 0.80 17.67
CA THR A 415 -5.02 -0.66 17.52
C THR A 415 -4.21 -1.24 16.36
N GLY A 416 -4.05 -2.56 16.34
CA GLY A 416 -3.39 -3.29 15.24
C GLY A 416 -1.97 -2.81 15.01
N ALA A 417 -1.58 -2.59 13.75
CA ALA A 417 -0.29 -2.04 13.40
C ALA A 417 -0.11 -0.55 13.74
N TYR A 418 -1.19 0.21 13.91
CA TYR A 418 -1.09 1.66 14.11
C TYR A 418 -0.68 2.05 15.53
N LYS A 419 -0.90 1.16 16.52
CA LYS A 419 -0.43 1.34 17.89
C LYS A 419 1.09 1.57 18.00
N TYR A 420 1.85 1.05 17.03
CA TYR A 420 3.31 1.22 16.96
C TYR A 420 3.74 2.68 16.69
N GLN A 421 2.83 3.59 16.34
CA GLN A 421 3.14 5.01 16.33
C GLN A 421 3.42 5.59 17.73
N PHE A 422 2.90 4.92 18.76
CA PHE A 422 3.11 5.23 20.17
C PHE A 422 4.23 4.38 20.78
N LEU A 423 4.92 3.54 20.02
CA LEU A 423 6.05 2.76 20.52
C LEU A 423 7.11 3.72 21.07
N ASP A 424 7.61 3.47 22.30
CA ASP A 424 8.72 4.23 22.85
C ASP A 424 10.01 3.84 22.14
N LEU A 425 10.46 4.73 21.27
CA LEU A 425 11.64 4.57 20.42
C LEU A 425 12.95 4.83 21.16
N SER A 426 12.91 5.30 22.42
CA SER A 426 14.10 5.71 23.19
C SER A 426 14.79 4.55 23.94
N GLN A 427 14.72 3.34 23.39
CA GLN A 427 15.39 2.15 23.87
C GLN A 427 15.52 1.14 22.73
N THR A 428 16.48 0.23 22.82
CA THR A 428 16.58 -0.92 21.91
C THR A 428 15.53 -1.98 22.26
N ASN A 429 15.13 -2.79 21.28
CA ASN A 429 14.06 -3.78 21.43
C ASN A 429 14.57 -5.22 21.60
N GLY A 430 15.86 -5.45 21.38
CA GLY A 430 16.52 -6.76 21.53
C GLY A 430 16.38 -7.66 20.29
N VAL A 431 16.09 -7.09 19.12
CA VAL A 431 15.97 -7.84 17.86
C VAL A 431 17.36 -8.21 17.32
N SER A 432 17.52 -9.41 16.76
CA SER A 432 18.81 -9.93 16.31
C SER A 432 19.28 -9.34 14.96
N ALA A 433 20.54 -9.58 14.58
CA ALA A 433 21.03 -9.14 13.28
C ALA A 433 20.45 -9.98 12.12
N GLU A 434 20.32 -11.30 12.31
CA GLU A 434 19.69 -12.23 11.36
C GLU A 434 18.22 -11.89 11.15
N ALA A 435 17.58 -11.43 12.21
CA ALA A 435 16.21 -10.95 12.26
C ALA A 435 15.98 -9.73 11.37
N LEU A 436 16.73 -8.65 11.60
CA LEU A 436 16.68 -7.46 10.74
C LEU A 436 17.12 -7.79 9.30
N ASN A 437 18.11 -8.66 9.12
CA ASN A 437 18.57 -9.06 7.79
C ASN A 437 17.53 -9.84 6.97
N ARG A 438 16.64 -10.62 7.59
CA ARG A 438 15.48 -11.22 6.89
C ARG A 438 14.51 -10.16 6.38
N PHE A 439 14.24 -9.12 7.19
CA PHE A 439 13.42 -8.00 6.72
C PHE A 439 14.12 -7.18 5.63
N LEU A 440 15.45 -7.05 5.68
CA LEU A 440 16.26 -6.27 4.74
C LEU A 440 16.57 -7.01 3.41
N GLU A 441 16.17 -8.27 3.26
CA GLU A 441 16.35 -9.04 2.02
C GLU A 441 15.65 -8.35 0.83
N GLY A 442 16.37 -8.16 -0.27
CA GLY A 442 15.89 -7.46 -1.46
C GLY A 442 15.77 -5.94 -1.31
N LYS A 443 16.16 -5.33 -0.17
CA LYS A 443 16.07 -3.88 0.07
C LYS A 443 17.35 -3.13 -0.34
N GLY A 444 17.84 -3.43 -1.53
CA GLY A 444 18.93 -2.70 -2.17
C GLY A 444 20.19 -2.61 -1.31
N ILE A 445 20.72 -1.39 -1.12
CA ILE A 445 21.94 -1.16 -0.34
C ILE A 445 21.77 -1.39 1.18
N LEU A 446 20.54 -1.62 1.66
CA LEU A 446 20.30 -1.95 3.07
C LEU A 446 20.39 -3.46 3.33
N GLU A 447 20.45 -4.32 2.30
CA GLU A 447 20.56 -5.77 2.47
C GLU A 447 21.82 -6.15 3.26
N GLY A 448 21.68 -7.02 4.26
CA GLY A 448 22.78 -7.46 5.13
C GLY A 448 23.24 -6.45 6.21
N THR A 449 22.70 -5.23 6.22
CA THR A 449 23.15 -4.15 7.14
C THR A 449 22.56 -4.20 8.56
N GLY A 450 21.80 -5.24 8.92
CA GLY A 450 21.09 -5.34 10.21
C GLY A 450 21.98 -5.16 11.44
N GLN A 451 23.24 -5.64 11.42
CA GLN A 451 24.18 -5.39 12.52
C GLN A 451 24.56 -3.91 12.64
N ALA A 452 24.72 -3.17 11.52
CA ALA A 452 25.03 -1.75 11.55
C ALA A 452 23.89 -0.94 12.17
N PHE A 453 22.63 -1.35 11.95
CA PHE A 453 21.46 -0.79 12.62
C PHE A 453 21.46 -1.08 14.13
N ILE A 454 21.80 -2.29 14.55
CA ILE A 454 21.92 -2.65 15.99
C ILE A 454 23.06 -1.88 16.67
N ASP A 455 24.21 -1.74 16.01
CA ASP A 455 25.35 -0.98 16.55
C ASP A 455 25.00 0.51 16.68
N ALA A 456 24.31 1.07 15.70
CA ALA A 456 23.80 2.43 15.72
C ALA A 456 22.71 2.64 16.79
N ALA A 457 21.82 1.67 16.96
CA ALA A 457 20.76 1.67 17.96
C ALA A 457 21.30 1.68 19.39
N ASN A 458 22.20 0.73 19.70
CA ASN A 458 22.87 0.64 20.99
C ASN A 458 23.71 1.89 21.31
N ALA A 459 24.41 2.46 20.32
CA ALA A 459 25.24 3.64 20.52
C ALA A 459 24.44 4.91 20.85
N ASN A 460 23.16 4.96 20.47
CA ASN A 460 22.33 6.17 20.54
C ASN A 460 21.06 6.01 21.39
N ASN A 461 20.88 4.88 22.09
CA ASN A 461 19.69 4.54 22.88
C ASN A 461 18.37 4.77 22.12
N ILE A 462 18.26 4.09 20.97
CA ILE A 462 17.16 4.25 20.01
C ILE A 462 16.78 2.88 19.44
N SER A 463 15.51 2.68 19.10
CA SER A 463 15.00 1.43 18.52
C SER A 463 15.65 1.08 17.18
N GLU A 464 16.29 -0.09 17.12
CA GLU A 464 16.87 -0.68 15.91
C GLU A 464 15.81 -0.98 14.84
N VAL A 465 14.61 -1.37 15.28
CA VAL A 465 13.46 -1.66 14.40
C VAL A 465 12.94 -0.39 13.75
N TYR A 466 12.82 0.70 14.51
CA TYR A 466 12.47 2.01 13.96
C TYR A 466 13.51 2.48 12.94
N LEU A 467 14.82 2.38 13.26
CA LEU A 467 15.86 2.80 12.32
C LEU A 467 15.79 2.02 10.99
N VAL A 468 15.55 0.71 11.04
CA VAL A 468 15.38 -0.12 9.83
C VAL A 468 14.12 0.29 9.05
N ALA A 469 12.96 0.39 9.69
CA ALA A 469 11.70 0.78 9.05
C ALA A 469 11.79 2.18 8.41
N HIS A 470 12.43 3.11 9.13
CA HIS A 470 12.63 4.48 8.69
C HIS A 470 13.61 4.58 7.52
N ALA A 471 14.77 3.94 7.61
CA ALA A 471 15.69 3.88 6.47
C ALA A 471 15.03 3.26 5.24
N CYS A 472 14.22 2.22 5.40
CA CYS A 472 13.49 1.61 4.28
C CYS A 472 12.49 2.57 3.61
N LEU A 473 11.80 3.43 4.38
CA LEU A 473 10.94 4.47 3.80
C LEU A 473 11.77 5.52 3.05
N GLU A 474 12.68 6.19 3.74
CA GLU A 474 13.41 7.37 3.23
C GLU A 474 14.28 7.06 2.00
N THR A 475 14.66 5.80 1.82
CA THR A 475 15.53 5.34 0.73
C THR A 475 14.79 4.57 -0.37
N GLY A 476 13.46 4.40 -0.27
CA GLY A 476 12.70 3.57 -1.20
C GLY A 476 13.18 2.11 -1.22
N ASN A 477 13.29 1.49 -0.04
CA ASN A 477 13.92 0.20 0.19
C ASN A 477 15.37 0.12 -0.35
N GLY A 478 16.21 1.10 0.00
CA GLY A 478 17.63 1.12 -0.33
C GLY A 478 17.98 1.37 -1.80
N THR A 479 17.03 1.88 -2.60
CA THR A 479 17.20 2.08 -4.06
C THR A 479 17.36 3.53 -4.50
N SER A 480 17.10 4.50 -3.61
CA SER A 480 17.24 5.93 -3.93
C SER A 480 18.68 6.31 -4.29
N THR A 481 18.86 7.28 -5.18
CA THR A 481 20.20 7.76 -5.56
C THR A 481 21.01 8.27 -4.36
N LEU A 482 20.34 8.88 -3.38
CA LEU A 482 20.96 9.42 -2.18
C LEU A 482 21.44 8.30 -1.21
N SER A 483 20.73 7.17 -1.17
CA SER A 483 21.13 6.00 -0.40
C SER A 483 22.16 5.13 -1.12
N THR A 484 22.12 5.02 -2.45
CA THR A 484 23.10 4.23 -3.23
C THR A 484 24.47 4.92 -3.39
N GLY A 485 24.55 6.20 -3.04
CA GLY A 485 25.80 6.97 -2.98
C GLY A 485 25.86 8.09 -4.03
N VAL A 486 26.31 9.27 -3.60
CA VAL A 486 26.50 10.47 -4.43
C VAL A 486 27.96 10.90 -4.34
N ASN A 487 28.60 11.23 -5.46
CA ASN A 487 29.96 11.79 -5.41
C ASN A 487 29.94 13.29 -5.12
N VAL A 488 30.57 13.70 -4.02
CA VAL A 488 30.77 15.09 -3.63
C VAL A 488 32.28 15.32 -3.51
N ASN A 489 32.83 16.22 -4.34
CA ASN A 489 34.25 16.58 -4.35
C ASN A 489 35.23 15.39 -4.44
N GLY A 490 34.86 14.32 -5.16
CA GLY A 490 35.67 13.11 -5.30
C GLY A 490 35.41 12.03 -4.25
N THR A 491 34.66 12.34 -3.19
CA THR A 491 34.25 11.36 -2.16
C THR A 491 32.82 10.88 -2.42
N THR A 492 32.60 9.58 -2.49
CA THR A 492 31.24 9.01 -2.50
C THR A 492 30.68 9.03 -1.07
N VAL A 493 29.48 9.57 -0.91
CA VAL A 493 28.79 9.74 0.37
C VAL A 493 27.36 9.23 0.31
N TYR A 494 26.85 8.77 1.43
CA TYR A 494 25.58 8.05 1.56
C TYR A 494 24.70 8.72 2.61
N ASN A 495 23.39 8.71 2.44
CA ASN A 495 22.44 9.19 3.45
C ASN A 495 21.21 8.29 3.45
N MET A 496 21.00 7.60 4.58
CA MET A 496 20.00 6.53 4.71
C MET A 496 18.68 6.99 5.34
N PHE A 497 18.53 8.27 5.68
CA PHE A 497 17.35 8.79 6.39
C PHE A 497 16.88 10.14 5.85
N GLY A 498 17.21 10.48 4.60
CA GLY A 498 16.80 11.74 3.98
C GLY A 498 17.28 13.02 4.69
N ILE A 499 18.26 12.94 5.61
CA ILE A 499 18.58 14.06 6.53
C ILE A 499 19.05 15.28 5.72
N ALA A 500 18.38 16.40 5.92
CA ALA A 500 18.53 17.65 5.17
C ALA A 500 18.31 17.55 3.64
N ALA A 501 17.52 16.58 3.17
CA ALA A 501 17.06 16.49 1.78
C ALA A 501 15.74 17.28 1.61
N TYR A 502 15.82 18.52 1.12
CA TYR A 502 14.66 19.39 0.91
C TYR A 502 14.06 19.20 -0.48
N ASP A 503 12.74 19.25 -0.62
CA ASP A 503 11.95 18.89 -1.82
C ASP A 503 12.60 19.30 -3.17
N ASP A 504 12.92 20.58 -3.36
CA ASP A 504 13.48 21.11 -4.63
C ASP A 504 14.99 20.83 -4.83
N SER A 505 15.70 20.32 -3.81
CA SER A 505 17.16 20.13 -3.85
C SER A 505 17.64 18.83 -3.20
N ALA A 506 16.76 17.86 -2.98
CA ALA A 506 16.94 16.73 -2.06
C ALA A 506 18.29 16.00 -2.21
N LEU A 507 18.66 15.68 -3.46
CA LEU A 507 19.92 15.02 -3.78
C LEU A 507 21.15 15.89 -3.48
N TYR A 508 21.08 17.19 -3.73
CA TYR A 508 22.17 18.13 -3.48
C TYR A 508 22.32 18.41 -1.98
N SER A 509 21.25 18.82 -1.29
CA SER A 509 21.34 19.20 0.12
C SER A 509 21.64 17.99 1.01
N GLY A 510 20.99 16.85 0.76
CA GLY A 510 21.23 15.60 1.49
C GLY A 510 22.64 15.02 1.30
N SER A 511 23.22 15.10 0.09
CA SER A 511 24.60 14.65 -0.15
C SER A 511 25.65 15.61 0.41
N ARG A 512 25.40 16.93 0.39
CA ARG A 512 26.27 17.91 1.03
C ARG A 512 26.29 17.74 2.55
N LYS A 513 25.16 17.42 3.19
CA LYS A 513 25.09 17.04 4.60
C LYS A 513 25.87 15.75 4.88
N ALA A 514 25.65 14.70 4.10
CA ALA A 514 26.41 13.44 4.22
C ALA A 514 27.93 13.64 4.12
N TYR A 515 28.37 14.53 3.22
CA TYR A 515 29.78 14.89 3.07
C TYR A 515 30.33 15.66 4.27
N SER A 516 29.60 16.62 4.84
CA SER A 516 30.06 17.33 6.06
C SER A 516 30.12 16.44 7.30
N GLU A 517 29.27 15.42 7.38
CA GLU A 517 29.23 14.46 8.50
C GLU A 517 30.16 13.24 8.30
N GLY A 518 30.85 13.15 7.15
CA GLY A 518 31.78 12.05 6.85
C GLY A 518 31.10 10.69 6.60
N TRP A 519 29.86 10.67 6.10
CA TRP A 519 29.10 9.45 5.81
C TRP A 519 29.57 8.76 4.51
N THR A 520 30.78 8.21 4.54
CA THR A 520 31.49 7.64 3.38
C THR A 520 31.28 6.14 3.16
N SER A 521 30.41 5.51 3.95
CA SER A 521 29.89 4.15 3.73
C SER A 521 28.42 4.04 4.18
N PRO A 522 27.69 2.99 3.77
CA PRO A 522 26.36 2.70 4.27
C PRO A 522 26.28 2.66 5.81
N GLU A 523 27.22 1.99 6.46
CA GLU A 523 27.28 1.83 7.92
C GLU A 523 27.58 3.16 8.62
N ALA A 524 28.47 3.98 8.04
CA ALA A 524 28.74 5.33 8.55
C ALA A 524 27.50 6.24 8.46
N ALA A 525 26.72 6.13 7.36
CA ALA A 525 25.47 6.84 7.19
C ALA A 525 24.37 6.36 8.15
N ILE A 526 24.25 5.03 8.37
CA ILE A 526 23.34 4.45 9.35
C ILE A 526 23.68 4.96 10.76
N LYS A 527 24.95 4.88 11.17
CA LYS A 527 25.39 5.31 12.49
C LYS A 527 25.23 6.81 12.73
N GLY A 528 25.66 7.65 11.78
CA GLY A 528 25.59 9.09 11.91
C GLY A 528 24.16 9.64 11.80
N GLY A 529 23.32 9.04 10.95
CA GLY A 529 21.91 9.39 10.87
C GLY A 529 21.13 8.99 12.11
N ALA A 530 21.38 7.80 12.69
CA ALA A 530 20.80 7.39 13.96
C ALA A 530 21.19 8.32 15.12
N ALA A 531 22.44 8.78 15.16
CA ALA A 531 22.90 9.76 16.13
C ALA A 531 22.16 11.10 15.98
N TRP A 532 21.99 11.58 14.75
CA TRP A 532 21.25 12.80 14.46
C TRP A 532 19.77 12.67 14.87
N ILE A 533 19.10 11.57 14.54
CA ILE A 533 17.69 11.36 14.93
C ILE A 533 17.56 11.27 16.46
N SER A 534 18.50 10.61 17.15
CA SER A 534 18.49 10.51 18.60
C SER A 534 18.70 11.87 19.27
N GLU A 535 19.71 12.64 18.85
CA GLU A 535 20.04 13.97 19.38
C GLU A 535 18.91 14.98 19.16
N TRP A 536 18.32 15.00 17.97
CA TRP A 536 17.36 16.03 17.57
C TRP A 536 15.90 15.66 17.84
N TYR A 537 15.55 14.39 18.05
CA TYR A 537 14.16 13.96 18.25
C TYR A 537 13.99 13.08 19.50
N ILE A 538 14.49 11.84 19.46
CA ILE A 538 14.04 10.78 20.39
C ILE A 538 14.63 10.92 21.80
N ASN A 539 15.86 11.40 21.91
CA ASN A 539 16.55 11.72 23.17
C ASN A 539 16.90 13.21 23.27
N ALA A 540 16.18 14.07 22.53
CA ALA A 540 16.36 15.51 22.56
C ALA A 540 16.19 16.06 23.99
N SER A 541 17.15 16.88 24.43
CA SER A 541 17.19 17.43 25.80
C SER A 541 16.11 18.47 26.07
N SER A 542 15.54 19.05 25.00
CA SER A 542 14.37 19.92 25.01
C SER A 542 13.44 19.48 23.87
N SER A 543 12.13 19.35 24.14
CA SER A 543 11.15 18.79 23.19
C SER A 543 11.45 17.33 22.80
N ARG A 544 11.48 16.41 23.79
CA ARG A 544 11.69 14.96 23.58
C ARG A 544 10.53 14.35 22.80
N GLN A 545 10.82 13.87 21.59
CA GLN A 545 9.85 13.26 20.68
C GLN A 545 10.16 11.76 20.51
N ASN A 546 9.93 10.99 21.57
CA ASN A 546 10.31 9.58 21.68
C ASN A 546 9.34 8.59 21.00
N THR A 547 8.34 9.06 20.26
CA THR A 547 7.39 8.22 19.51
C THR A 547 7.14 8.84 18.13
N LEU A 548 6.75 8.03 17.14
CA LEU A 548 6.41 8.55 15.79
C LEU A 548 5.32 9.63 15.87
N TYR A 549 4.33 9.43 16.74
CA TYR A 549 3.29 10.43 17.01
C TYR A 549 3.89 11.77 17.47
N LYS A 550 4.79 11.73 18.46
CA LYS A 550 5.42 12.95 18.99
C LYS A 550 6.34 13.61 17.98
N MET A 551 7.04 12.81 17.14
CA MET A 551 7.86 13.31 16.04
C MET A 551 7.04 14.04 14.98
N LEU A 552 5.81 13.59 14.73
CA LEU A 552 4.92 14.20 13.74
C LEU A 552 4.22 15.46 14.28
N PHE A 553 3.61 15.39 15.46
CA PHE A 553 2.72 16.46 15.94
C PHE A 553 3.34 17.41 16.96
N ASN A 554 4.40 16.98 17.65
CA ASN A 554 5.02 17.66 18.78
C ASN A 554 4.02 18.26 19.81
N PRO A 555 3.24 17.45 20.52
CA PRO A 555 2.32 17.97 21.54
C PRO A 555 2.98 18.72 22.71
N GLU A 556 4.28 18.54 22.94
CA GLU A 556 5.07 19.30 23.93
C GLU A 556 5.31 20.75 23.48
N THR A 557 5.48 20.98 22.17
CA THR A 557 5.63 22.32 21.58
C THR A 557 4.94 22.35 20.21
N PRO A 558 3.59 22.50 20.19
CA PRO A 558 2.79 22.33 18.99
C PRO A 558 3.22 23.21 17.81
N GLY A 559 3.25 22.60 16.63
CA GLY A 559 3.60 23.27 15.38
C GLY A 559 5.08 23.63 15.21
N VAL A 560 5.94 23.18 16.12
CA VAL A 560 7.39 23.41 16.08
C VAL A 560 8.13 22.08 15.97
N HIS A 561 9.21 22.04 15.17
CA HIS A 561 10.14 20.91 15.08
C HIS A 561 9.44 19.57 14.81
N GLN A 562 8.70 19.52 13.70
CA GLN A 562 7.96 18.34 13.25
C GLN A 562 8.75 17.62 12.14
N TYR A 563 8.78 16.30 12.19
CA TYR A 563 9.60 15.48 11.29
C TYR A 563 9.08 15.49 9.84
N ALA A 564 7.75 15.49 9.66
CA ALA A 564 7.11 15.40 8.36
C ALA A 564 5.87 16.32 8.27
N THR A 565 5.51 16.72 7.04
CA THR A 565 4.29 17.51 6.78
C THR A 565 3.07 16.65 6.45
N ASP A 566 3.26 15.37 6.09
CA ASP A 566 2.19 14.41 5.84
C ASP A 566 1.63 13.86 7.17
N ILE A 567 0.40 14.21 7.51
CA ILE A 567 -0.27 13.78 8.75
C ILE A 567 -0.43 12.26 8.86
N SER A 568 -0.30 11.53 7.76
CA SER A 568 -0.34 10.07 7.74
C SER A 568 1.04 9.41 7.91
N TRP A 569 2.14 10.18 8.03
CA TRP A 569 3.51 9.66 8.13
C TRP A 569 3.70 8.67 9.30
N ALA A 570 3.27 9.03 10.51
CA ALA A 570 3.44 8.18 11.69
C ALA A 570 2.70 6.84 11.55
N VAL A 571 1.48 6.87 10.99
CA VAL A 571 0.64 5.70 10.71
C VAL A 571 1.25 4.80 9.63
N LYS A 572 1.84 5.37 8.56
CA LYS A 572 2.57 4.63 7.52
C LYS A 572 3.82 3.91 8.07
N GLN A 573 4.54 4.58 8.96
CA GLN A 573 5.73 4.03 9.61
C GLN A 573 5.39 2.91 10.61
N ALA A 574 4.30 3.09 11.37
CA ALA A 574 3.81 2.09 12.32
C ALA A 574 3.56 0.71 11.67
N ALA A 575 3.00 0.69 10.44
CA ALA A 575 2.81 -0.54 9.67
C ALA A 575 4.12 -1.26 9.29
N SER A 576 5.18 -0.52 8.96
CA SER A 576 6.49 -1.11 8.65
C SER A 576 7.19 -1.64 9.91
N ILE A 577 6.98 -0.98 11.05
CA ILE A 577 7.50 -1.39 12.36
C ILE A 577 6.80 -2.67 12.84
N GLU A 578 5.47 -2.76 12.71
CA GLU A 578 4.70 -3.97 13.06
C GLU A 578 5.18 -5.19 12.25
N ALA A 579 5.36 -5.04 10.93
CA ALA A 579 5.82 -6.13 10.06
C ALA A 579 7.23 -6.67 10.40
N ILE A 580 8.05 -5.88 11.10
CA ILE A 580 9.33 -6.35 11.67
C ILE A 580 9.07 -7.09 12.99
N PHE A 581 8.28 -6.51 13.90
CA PHE A 581 7.97 -7.15 15.19
C PHE A 581 7.14 -8.42 15.08
N ALA A 582 6.33 -8.58 14.04
CA ALA A 582 5.63 -9.84 13.73
C ALA A 582 6.60 -11.02 13.52
N GLN A 583 7.86 -10.74 13.19
CA GLN A 583 8.92 -11.75 13.07
C GLN A 583 9.66 -12.01 14.41
N PHE A 584 9.43 -11.19 15.44
CA PHE A 584 10.03 -11.24 16.79
C PHE A 584 8.96 -11.15 17.88
N PRO A 585 8.08 -12.16 18.01
CA PRO A 585 7.01 -12.19 19.02
C PRO A 585 7.52 -12.16 20.47
N GLU A 586 8.81 -12.42 20.69
CA GLU A 586 9.51 -12.29 21.97
C GLU A 586 9.94 -10.85 22.32
N ALA A 587 9.89 -9.91 21.36
CA ALA A 587 10.34 -8.54 21.55
C ALA A 587 9.51 -7.81 22.62
N VAL A 588 10.19 -7.06 23.49
CA VAL A 588 9.53 -6.32 24.58
C VAL A 588 9.17 -4.92 24.09
N LEU A 589 7.86 -4.67 23.94
CA LEU A 589 7.32 -3.41 23.42
C LEU A 589 6.79 -2.53 24.55
N SER A 590 7.33 -1.32 24.69
CA SER A 590 6.77 -0.29 25.56
C SER A 590 6.17 0.84 24.72
N TYR A 591 5.13 1.48 25.22
CA TYR A 591 4.40 2.54 24.53
C TYR A 591 4.34 3.81 25.39
N ASP A 592 4.21 4.97 24.74
CA ASP A 592 4.08 6.28 25.36
C ASP A 592 2.98 7.07 24.63
N ILE A 593 1.80 7.07 25.25
CA ILE A 593 0.54 7.55 24.67
C ILE A 593 0.31 9.00 25.10
N PRO A 594 0.08 9.94 24.17
CA PRO A 594 -0.36 11.29 24.48
C PRO A 594 -1.79 11.30 25.06
N VAL A 595 -2.05 12.16 26.04
CA VAL A 595 -3.40 12.39 26.58
C VAL A 595 -3.64 13.89 26.63
N TYR A 596 -4.60 14.39 25.85
CA TYR A 596 -4.92 15.81 25.81
C TYR A 596 -5.87 16.22 26.96
N LEU A 597 -5.91 17.53 27.24
CA LEU A 597 -6.75 18.10 28.28
C LEU A 597 -8.23 17.80 28.00
N GLY A 598 -8.88 17.09 28.93
CA GLY A 598 -10.28 16.68 28.82
C GLY A 598 -10.49 15.26 28.24
N GLU A 599 -9.44 14.61 27.76
CA GLU A 599 -9.51 13.24 27.23
C GLU A 599 -9.21 12.17 28.29
N THR A 600 -9.72 10.96 28.08
CA THR A 600 -9.40 9.78 28.89
C THR A 600 -8.26 9.00 28.26
N ALA A 601 -7.30 8.58 29.09
CA ALA A 601 -6.22 7.67 28.69
C ALA A 601 -6.74 6.40 27.98
N ILE A 602 -6.18 6.12 26.80
CA ILE A 602 -6.57 5.01 25.92
C ILE A 602 -5.72 3.77 26.23
N VAL A 603 -6.36 2.64 26.48
CA VAL A 603 -5.65 1.36 26.64
C VAL A 603 -5.29 0.81 25.26
N ILE A 604 -4.00 0.60 25.00
CA ILE A 604 -3.51 -0.17 23.85
C ILE A 604 -3.59 -1.67 24.18
N GLU A 605 -4.18 -2.45 23.26
CA GLU A 605 -4.22 -3.93 23.28
C GLU A 605 -2.97 -4.54 22.62
#